data_AF-A0A3D5F9A6-F1
#
_entry.id   AF-A0A3D5F9A6-F1
#
_cell.length_a   1.000
_cell.length_b   1.000
_cell.length_c   1.000
_cell.angle_alpha   90.00
_cell.angle_beta   90.00
_cell.angle_gamma   90.00
#
_symmetry.space_group_name_H-M   'P 1'
#
loop_
_entity.id
_entity.type
_entity.pdbx_description
1 polymer ?
#
loop_
_entity_poly.entity_id
_entity_poly.type
_entity_poly.pdbx_seq_one_letter_code
_entity_poly.pdbx_strand_id
1 'polypeptide(L)'
;DYGTARADFPNGSAQTLYQSIRKILALPETTRMFVGHDYKSPTRDHFAWETSVIEQRRNNIHVKDGVSQADFVAMREARDATLAVPKLLLPAIQVNVRAGQMPPAEDNGKCYLKIPLTVKS
;
A
#
# COMPACT_ATOMS: atom_id res chain seq x y z
N ASP A 1 -1.77 -0.47 15.19
CA ASP A 1 -1.22 -0.77 13.84
C ASP A 1 -2.24 -0.37 12.78
N TYR A 2 -1.83 -0.11 11.53
CA TYR A 2 -2.68 0.27 10.40
C TYR A 2 -3.10 -0.91 9.51
N GLY A 3 -2.58 -2.11 9.76
CA GLY A 3 -3.05 -3.35 9.12
C GLY A 3 -2.45 -3.59 7.74
N THR A 4 -3.19 -3.30 6.67
CA THR A 4 -2.82 -3.60 5.27
C THR A 4 -2.88 -2.37 4.37
N ALA A 5 -2.11 -2.39 3.29
CA ALA A 5 -2.15 -1.36 2.25
C ALA A 5 -3.53 -1.30 1.55
N ARG A 6 -3.79 -0.18 0.89
CA ARG A 6 -4.94 0.01 -0.02
C ARG A 6 -4.77 -0.83 -1.28
N ALA A 7 -5.89 -1.17 -1.94
CA ALA A 7 -5.94 -2.03 -3.12
C ALA A 7 -6.70 -1.39 -4.30
N ASP A 8 -6.87 -0.07 -4.30
CA ASP A 8 -7.66 0.72 -5.26
C ASP A 8 -6.79 1.51 -6.27
N PHE A 9 -5.49 1.25 -6.32
CA PHE A 9 -4.67 1.69 -7.45
C PHE A 9 -5.12 1.00 -8.75
N PRO A 10 -4.82 1.54 -9.95
CA PRO A 10 -5.12 0.85 -11.19
C PRO A 10 -4.59 -0.59 -11.18
N ASN A 11 -5.46 -1.56 -11.48
CA ASN A 11 -5.22 -3.01 -11.40
C ASN A 11 -4.96 -3.57 -9.99
N GLY A 12 -5.19 -2.79 -8.94
CA GLY A 12 -5.23 -3.28 -7.56
C GLY A 12 -6.45 -4.18 -7.33
N SER A 13 -6.29 -5.17 -6.44
CA SER A 13 -7.37 -6.07 -6.06
C SER A 13 -7.20 -6.50 -4.61
N ALA A 14 -8.21 -6.25 -3.78
CA ALA A 14 -8.23 -6.69 -2.38
C ALA A 14 -8.14 -8.23 -2.27
N GLN A 15 -8.73 -8.94 -3.23
CA GLN A 15 -8.66 -10.39 -3.31
C GLN A 15 -7.22 -10.87 -3.57
N THR A 16 -6.55 -10.30 -4.58
CA THR A 16 -5.15 -10.62 -4.89
C THR A 16 -4.22 -10.26 -3.73
N LEU A 17 -4.48 -9.13 -3.07
CA LEU A 17 -3.75 -8.70 -1.88
C LEU A 17 -3.88 -9.73 -0.75
N TYR A 18 -5.09 -10.19 -0.42
CA TYR A 18 -5.33 -11.21 0.60
C TYR A 18 -4.56 -12.50 0.30
N GLN A 19 -4.67 -13.01 -0.92
CA GLN A 19 -4.00 -14.24 -1.34
C GLN A 19 -2.47 -14.11 -1.25
N SER A 20 -1.94 -12.95 -1.63
CA SER A 20 -0.51 -12.66 -1.54
C SER A 20 -0.02 -12.59 -0.10
N ILE A 21 -0.79 -11.93 0.78
CA ILE A 21 -0.49 -11.90 2.22
C ILE A 21 -0.51 -13.31 2.81
N ARG A 22 -1.51 -14.14 2.46
CA ARG A 22 -1.58 -15.52 2.96
C ARG A 22 -0.39 -16.37 2.52
N LYS A 23 0.19 -16.15 1.34
CA LYS A 23 1.46 -16.78 0.93
C LYS A 23 2.62 -16.35 1.83
N ILE A 24 2.73 -15.07 2.17
CA ILE A 24 3.77 -14.55 3.07
C ILE A 24 3.58 -15.11 4.49
N LEU A 25 2.35 -15.13 5.00
CA LEU A 25 2.04 -15.65 6.34
C LEU A 25 2.13 -17.19 6.46
N ALA A 26 2.38 -17.88 5.34
CA ALA A 26 2.68 -19.32 5.33
C ALA A 26 4.20 -19.60 5.48
N LEU A 27 5.05 -18.58 5.49
CA LEU A 27 6.48 -18.71 5.82
C LEU A 27 6.67 -19.12 7.30
N PRO A 28 7.87 -19.57 7.72
CA PRO A 28 8.13 -19.91 9.11
C PRO A 28 7.76 -18.76 10.07
N GLU A 29 7.21 -19.10 11.24
CA GLU A 29 6.70 -18.14 12.23
C GLU A 29 7.69 -17.05 12.63
N THR A 30 8.98 -17.39 12.71
CA THR A 30 10.07 -16.49 13.09
C THR A 30 10.60 -15.65 11.93
N THR A 31 10.04 -15.79 10.72
CA THR A 31 10.46 -15.03 9.54
C THR A 31 10.21 -13.55 9.78
N ARG A 32 11.29 -12.77 9.73
CA ARG A 32 11.27 -11.31 9.86
C ARG A 32 10.67 -10.70 8.61
N MET A 33 9.80 -9.72 8.82
CA MET A 33 9.13 -8.95 7.79
C MET A 33 9.41 -7.47 8.00
N PHE A 34 9.79 -6.78 6.94
CA PHE A 34 10.06 -5.35 6.95
C PHE A 34 8.99 -4.63 6.13
N VAL A 35 8.24 -3.73 6.75
CA VAL A 35 7.16 -2.99 6.08
C VAL A 35 7.71 -1.83 5.26
N GLY A 36 7.09 -1.55 4.12
CA GLY A 36 7.50 -0.42 3.27
C GLY A 36 7.16 0.95 3.89
N HIS A 37 6.19 1.01 4.80
CA HIS A 37 5.76 2.24 5.46
C HIS A 37 5.27 1.94 6.89
N ASP A 38 5.57 2.84 7.83
CA ASP A 38 4.98 2.87 9.16
C ASP A 38 4.40 4.25 9.44
N TYR A 39 3.08 4.28 9.72
CA TYR A 39 2.34 5.50 10.02
C TYR A 39 2.13 5.70 11.52
N LYS A 40 2.89 4.98 12.37
CA LYS A 40 2.72 4.90 13.83
C LYS A 40 1.35 4.31 14.20
N SER A 41 0.89 4.45 15.44
CA SER A 41 -0.52 4.23 15.77
C SER A 41 -0.94 5.17 16.89
N PRO A 42 -2.24 5.36 17.17
CA PRO A 42 -2.67 6.25 18.25
C PRO A 42 -2.03 5.95 19.61
N THR A 43 -1.64 4.69 19.84
CA THR A 43 -1.01 4.22 21.08
C THR A 43 0.51 4.00 20.98
N ARG A 44 1.15 4.31 19.85
CA ARG A 44 2.59 4.10 19.62
C ARG A 44 3.21 5.34 19.00
N ASP A 45 4.19 5.93 19.67
CA ASP A 45 4.85 7.18 19.29
C ASP A 45 6.21 7.01 18.57
N HIS A 46 6.82 5.84 18.66
CA HIS A 46 8.03 5.46 17.94
C HIS A 46 7.71 4.71 16.64
N PHE A 47 8.67 4.63 15.72
CA PHE A 47 8.53 3.82 14.49
C PHE A 47 8.85 2.35 14.74
N ALA A 48 8.12 1.45 14.07
CA ALA A 48 8.27 0.01 14.11
C ALA A 48 8.08 -0.52 12.68
N TRP A 49 9.19 -0.68 11.96
CA TRP A 49 9.21 -1.13 10.57
C TRP A 49 9.46 -2.63 10.42
N GLU A 50 9.77 -3.32 11.53
CA GLU A 50 10.05 -4.74 11.58
C GLU A 50 8.96 -5.47 12.37
N THR A 51 8.56 -6.65 11.89
CA THR A 51 7.63 -7.58 12.53
C THR A 51 7.98 -9.02 12.14
N SER A 52 7.22 -10.02 12.58
CA SER A 52 7.36 -11.41 12.19
C SER A 52 6.05 -12.01 11.69
N VAL A 53 6.13 -13.15 10.99
CA VAL A 53 4.95 -13.90 10.55
C VAL A 53 4.01 -14.21 11.72
N ILE A 54 4.54 -14.67 12.86
CA ILE A 54 3.71 -15.01 14.02
C ILE A 54 3.01 -13.79 14.62
N GLU A 55 3.68 -12.64 14.67
CA GLU A 55 3.06 -11.40 15.14
C GLU A 55 1.94 -10.95 14.21
N GLN A 56 2.14 -11.01 12.89
CA GLN A 56 1.12 -10.62 11.92
C GLN A 56 -0.08 -11.57 11.96
N ARG A 57 0.15 -12.88 12.07
CA ARG A 57 -0.92 -13.88 12.21
C ARG A 57 -1.75 -13.71 13.48
N ARG A 58 -1.16 -13.24 14.58
CA ARG A 58 -1.86 -13.02 15.85
C ARG A 58 -2.53 -11.65 15.93
N ASN A 59 -1.83 -10.60 15.49
CA ASN A 59 -2.13 -9.23 15.87
C ASN A 59 -2.53 -8.31 14.72
N ASN A 60 -2.39 -8.73 13.44
CA ASN A 60 -2.78 -7.85 12.35
C ASN A 60 -4.29 -7.56 12.39
N ILE A 61 -4.65 -6.28 12.51
CA ILE A 61 -6.03 -5.84 12.71
C ILE A 61 -6.95 -6.09 11.50
N HIS A 62 -6.39 -6.37 10.32
CA HIS A 62 -7.13 -6.61 9.10
C HIS A 62 -7.07 -8.07 8.63
N VAL A 63 -5.97 -8.80 8.86
CA VAL A 63 -5.72 -10.09 8.17
C VAL A 63 -5.08 -11.16 9.08
N LYS A 64 -5.24 -11.03 10.40
CA LYS A 64 -4.86 -12.09 11.34
C LYS A 64 -5.57 -13.42 11.03
N ASP A 65 -5.12 -14.48 11.69
CA ASP A 65 -5.78 -15.78 11.64
C ASP A 65 -7.24 -15.66 12.10
N GLY A 66 -8.13 -16.39 11.43
CA GLY A 66 -9.58 -16.30 11.63
C GLY A 66 -10.30 -15.30 10.72
N VAL A 67 -9.60 -14.36 10.06
CA VAL A 67 -10.24 -13.47 9.07
C VAL A 67 -10.36 -14.18 7.72
N SER A 68 -11.58 -14.31 7.19
CA SER A 68 -11.82 -14.92 5.88
C SER A 68 -11.44 -13.98 4.73
N GLN A 69 -11.27 -14.53 3.52
CA GLN A 69 -11.02 -13.70 2.32
C GLN A 69 -12.18 -12.75 2.06
N ALA A 70 -13.43 -13.21 2.22
CA ALA A 70 -14.61 -12.39 1.97
C ALA A 70 -14.68 -11.21 2.95
N ASP A 71 -14.44 -11.45 4.24
CA ASP A 71 -14.44 -10.39 5.26
C ASP A 71 -13.33 -9.38 5.01
N PHE A 72 -12.13 -9.85 4.64
CA PHE A 72 -11.02 -8.98 4.29
C PHE A 72 -11.35 -8.10 3.08
N VAL A 73 -11.89 -8.68 2.00
CA VAL A 73 -12.22 -7.95 0.77
C VAL A 73 -13.27 -6.88 1.06
N ALA A 74 -14.37 -7.24 1.73
CA ALA A 74 -15.43 -6.30 2.09
C ALA A 74 -14.89 -5.14 2.95
N MET A 75 -14.10 -5.45 3.98
CA MET A 75 -13.46 -4.43 4.81
C MET A 75 -12.51 -3.53 3.99
N ARG A 76 -11.68 -4.13 3.13
CA ARG A 76 -10.64 -3.42 2.38
C ARG A 76 -11.24 -2.46 1.36
N GLU A 77 -12.23 -2.91 0.60
CA GLU A 77 -12.92 -2.10 -0.41
C GLU A 77 -13.71 -0.95 0.23
N ALA A 78 -14.45 -1.23 1.31
CA ALA A 78 -15.15 -0.19 2.06
C ALA A 78 -14.20 0.88 2.60
N ARG A 79 -13.03 0.45 3.11
CA ARG A 79 -12.01 1.38 3.60
C ARG A 79 -11.38 2.17 2.46
N ASP A 80 -11.06 1.55 1.33
CA ASP A 80 -10.42 2.21 0.18
C ASP A 80 -11.29 3.32 -0.40
N ALA A 81 -12.61 3.12 -0.46
CA ALA A 81 -13.57 4.14 -0.90
C ALA A 81 -13.53 5.45 -0.09
N THR A 82 -12.99 5.42 1.14
CA THR A 82 -12.86 6.60 2.01
C THR A 82 -11.51 7.30 1.91
N LEU A 83 -10.53 6.71 1.23
CA LEU A 83 -9.15 7.22 1.23
C LEU A 83 -8.96 8.30 0.16
N ALA A 84 -8.43 9.44 0.59
CA ALA A 84 -7.94 10.45 -0.35
C ALA A 84 -6.80 9.90 -1.23
N VAL A 85 -6.65 10.47 -2.43
CA VAL A 85 -5.52 10.19 -3.31
C VAL A 85 -4.21 10.59 -2.62
N PRO A 86 -3.15 9.76 -2.64
CA PRO A 86 -1.87 10.13 -2.04
C PRO A 86 -1.30 11.41 -2.65
N LYS A 87 -0.82 12.33 -1.81
CA LYS A 87 -0.35 13.67 -2.23
C LYS A 87 0.69 13.63 -3.36
N LEU A 88 1.57 12.64 -3.36
CA LEU A 88 2.64 12.49 -4.35
C LEU A 88 2.37 11.40 -5.39
N LEU A 89 1.14 10.91 -5.52
CA LEU A 89 0.80 9.82 -6.46
C LEU A 89 1.27 10.14 -7.89
N LEU A 90 0.81 11.27 -8.44
CA LEU A 90 1.07 11.64 -9.84
C LEU A 90 2.55 11.93 -10.11
N PRO A 91 3.29 12.67 -9.26
CA PRO A 91 4.74 12.78 -9.39
C PRO A 91 5.45 11.42 -9.31
N ALA A 92 5.15 10.62 -8.29
CA ALA A 92 5.88 9.39 -8.01
C ALA A 92 5.69 8.36 -9.13
N ILE A 93 4.47 8.16 -9.64
CA ILE A 93 4.23 7.15 -10.68
C ILE A 93 4.95 7.49 -11.99
N GLN A 94 5.03 8.78 -12.35
CA GLN A 94 5.74 9.24 -13.55
C GLN A 94 7.24 8.95 -13.48
N VAL A 95 7.84 9.10 -12.30
CA VAL A 95 9.29 8.87 -12.11
C VAL A 95 9.57 7.38 -11.90
N ASN A 96 8.78 6.71 -11.07
CA ASN A 96 9.02 5.31 -10.68
C ASN A 96 8.83 4.32 -11.84
N VAL A 97 7.88 4.56 -12.75
CA VAL A 97 7.71 3.72 -13.96
C VAL A 97 8.91 3.82 -14.91
N ARG A 98 9.74 4.86 -14.76
CA ARG A 98 10.99 5.08 -15.49
C ARG A 98 12.22 4.69 -14.67
N ALA A 99 12.07 3.77 -13.71
CA ALA A 99 13.14 3.33 -12.81
C ALA A 99 13.85 4.49 -12.08
N GLY A 100 13.12 5.56 -11.73
CA GLY A 100 13.67 6.72 -11.04
C GLY A 100 14.14 7.85 -11.96
N GLN A 101 14.10 7.66 -13.29
CA GLN A 101 14.51 8.69 -14.24
C GLN A 101 13.45 9.77 -14.39
N MET A 102 13.90 11.02 -14.51
CA MET A 102 13.02 12.15 -14.82
C MET A 102 12.42 12.01 -16.23
N PRO A 103 11.26 12.62 -16.51
CA PRO A 103 10.77 12.74 -17.88
C PRO A 103 11.81 13.42 -18.79
N PRO A 104 11.85 13.10 -20.10
CA PRO A 104 12.70 13.81 -21.05
C PRO A 104 12.50 15.33 -20.95
N ALA A 105 13.58 16.07 -21.16
CA ALA A 105 13.50 17.53 -21.25
C ALA A 105 12.72 17.94 -22.50
N GLU A 106 11.96 19.03 -22.39
CA GLU A 106 11.36 19.70 -23.55
C GLU A 106 12.41 20.58 -24.26
N ASP A 107 12.03 21.25 -25.36
CA ASP A 107 12.93 22.05 -26.20
C ASP A 107 13.64 23.20 -25.47
N ASN A 108 13.13 23.61 -24.30
CA ASN A 108 13.74 24.60 -23.42
C ASN A 108 14.78 24.00 -22.45
N GLY A 109 15.09 22.70 -22.58
CA GLY A 109 16.03 21.98 -21.73
C GLY A 109 15.53 21.71 -20.31
N LYS A 110 14.24 21.87 -20.01
CA LYS A 110 13.65 21.62 -18.69
C LYS A 110 12.77 20.36 -18.67
N CYS A 111 12.75 19.69 -17.53
CA CYS A 111 11.89 18.53 -17.28
C CYS A 111 10.61 18.97 -16.54
N TYR A 112 9.46 18.45 -16.97
CA TYR A 112 8.17 18.77 -16.37
C TYR A 112 7.42 17.50 -15.95
N LEU A 113 6.80 17.55 -14.77
CA LEU A 113 5.82 16.56 -14.36
C LEU A 113 4.46 16.96 -14.92
N LYS A 114 3.75 16.00 -15.52
CA LYS A 114 2.43 16.25 -16.13
C LYS A 114 1.34 15.92 -15.11
N ILE A 115 0.48 16.88 -14.81
CA ILE A 115 -0.66 16.69 -13.90
C ILE A 115 -1.93 16.61 -14.75
N PRO A 116 -2.56 15.43 -14.91
CA PRO A 116 -3.83 15.32 -15.62
C PRO A 116 -4.91 16.13 -14.90
N LEU A 117 -5.63 16.95 -15.66
CA LEU A 117 -6.76 17.72 -15.18
C LEU A 117 -8.06 17.00 -15.55
N THR A 118 -8.94 16.80 -14.59
CA THR A 118 -10.33 16.42 -14.88
C THR A 118 -11.13 17.70 -15.01
N VAL A 119 -11.45 18.07 -16.26
CA VAL A 119 -12.36 19.19 -16.53
C VAL A 119 -13.78 18.62 -16.48
N LYS A 120 -14.62 19.12 -15.56
CA LYS A 120 -16.04 18.76 -15.56
C LYS A 120 -16.68 19.36 -16.80
N SER A 121 -17.14 18.51 -17.72
CA SER A 121 -18.11 18.86 -18.76
C SER A 121 -19.51 18.87 -18.19
#